data_AF-A0A2H0QYQ6-F1
#
_entry.id   AF-A0A2H0QYQ6-F1
#
_cell.length_a   1.000
_cell.length_b   1.000
_cell.length_c   1.000
_cell.angle_alpha   90.00
_cell.angle_beta   90.00
_cell.angle_gamma   90.00
#
_symmetry.space_group_name_H-M   'P 1'
#
loop_
_entity.id
_entity.type
_entity.pdbx_description
1 polymer ?
#
loop_
_entity_poly.entity_id
_entity_poly.type
_entity_poly.pdbx_seq_one_letter_code
_entity_poly.pdbx_strand_id
1 'polypeptide(L)'
;MFTYANTVFVVHFLLVLMNVVGWIFPGPIFYAYLTTWFLAVAVDILFGVCPLTQMEFNIRKKLDPEAKFEKSCMVHYIRKWRGLAPRSPESDAPKTWRQKHSIVFIMVPLLVVSLIWQTLVYGRDIFYFA
;
A
#
# COMPACT_ATOMS: atom_id res chain seq x y z
N MET A 1 15.82 -12.64 -16.64
CA MET A 1 15.53 -13.61 -15.55
C MET A 1 14.51 -12.97 -14.62
N PHE A 2 13.30 -13.54 -14.48
CA PHE A 2 12.33 -13.06 -13.50
C PHE A 2 12.89 -13.35 -12.10
N THR A 3 13.48 -12.35 -11.47
CA THR A 3 14.01 -12.50 -10.12
C THR A 3 12.85 -12.53 -9.12
N TYR A 4 13.00 -13.29 -8.04
CA TYR A 4 12.00 -13.42 -6.97
C TYR A 4 11.51 -12.06 -6.43
N ALA A 5 12.37 -11.03 -6.46
CA ALA A 5 12.01 -9.65 -6.16
C ALA A 5 10.92 -9.06 -7.08
N ASN A 6 10.93 -9.39 -8.37
CA ASN A 6 9.90 -8.94 -9.31
C ASN A 6 8.55 -9.61 -9.03
N THR A 7 8.55 -10.87 -8.60
CA THR A 7 7.32 -11.56 -8.17
C THR A 7 6.72 -10.89 -6.93
N VAL A 8 7.53 -10.58 -5.92
CA VAL A 8 7.07 -9.86 -4.72
C VAL A 8 6.51 -8.49 -5.08
N PHE A 9 7.16 -7.76 -5.99
CA PHE A 9 6.67 -6.48 -6.49
C PHE A 9 5.29 -6.61 -7.17
N VAL A 10 5.14 -7.58 -8.08
CA VAL A 10 3.86 -7.80 -8.79
C VAL A 10 2.74 -8.15 -7.82
N VAL A 11 3.00 -9.04 -6.86
CA VAL A 11 2.01 -9.40 -5.82
C VAL A 11 1.61 -8.18 -5.00
N HIS A 12 2.60 -7.39 -4.56
CA HIS A 12 2.32 -6.18 -3.79
C HIS A 12 1.52 -5.16 -4.60
N PHE A 13 1.86 -4.97 -5.87
CA PHE A 13 1.14 -4.09 -6.78
C PHE A 13 -0.32 -4.54 -7.00
N LEU A 14 -0.55 -5.85 -7.18
CA LEU A 14 -1.90 -6.42 -7.30
C LEU A 14 -2.73 -6.20 -6.03
N LEU A 15 -2.12 -6.33 -4.83
CA LEU A 15 -2.82 -6.02 -3.57
C LEU A 15 -3.21 -4.54 -3.48
N VAL A 16 -2.36 -3.63 -3.94
CA VAL A 16 -2.69 -2.20 -4.01
C VAL A 16 -3.83 -1.96 -5.00
N LEU A 17 -3.77 -2.55 -6.19
CA LEU A 17 -4.85 -2.44 -7.17
C LEU A 17 -6.18 -3.01 -6.66
N MET A 18 -6.15 -4.16 -6.00
CA MET A 18 -7.35 -4.74 -5.39
C MET A 18 -7.97 -3.82 -4.35
N ASN A 19 -7.14 -3.13 -3.54
CA ASN A 19 -7.64 -2.14 -2.61
C ASN A 19 -8.28 -0.93 -3.30
N VAL A 20 -7.72 -0.47 -4.42
CA VAL A 20 -8.30 0.64 -5.21
C VAL A 20 -9.61 0.21 -5.88
N VAL A 21 -9.66 -0.99 -6.45
CA VAL A 21 -10.85 -1.50 -7.15
C VAL A 21 -11.96 -1.81 -6.16
N GLY A 22 -11.69 -2.54 -5.08
CA GLY A 22 -12.71 -2.88 -4.08
C GLY A 22 -13.22 -1.68 -3.30
N TRP A 23 -12.48 -0.56 -3.30
CA TRP A 23 -12.96 0.73 -2.79
C TRP A 23 -14.04 1.35 -3.67
N ILE A 24 -13.88 1.27 -5.00
CA ILE A 24 -14.77 1.91 -5.99
C ILE A 24 -16.01 1.05 -6.25
N PHE A 25 -15.83 -0.26 -6.41
CA PHE A 25 -16.87 -1.16 -6.87
C PHE A 25 -17.63 -1.79 -5.69
N PRO A 26 -18.94 -1.55 -5.58
CA PRO A 26 -19.73 -2.13 -4.53
C PRO A 26 -20.16 -3.56 -4.89
N GLY A 27 -19.98 -4.51 -3.96
CA GLY A 27 -20.26 -5.94 -4.19
C GLY A 27 -19.36 -6.91 -3.43
N PRO A 28 -19.25 -8.19 -3.84
CA PRO A 28 -18.50 -9.22 -3.11
C PRO A 28 -17.01 -8.89 -2.92
N ILE A 29 -16.44 -8.14 -3.86
CA ILE A 29 -15.03 -7.68 -3.83
C ILE A 29 -14.79 -6.69 -2.68
N PHE A 30 -15.84 -6.03 -2.17
CA PHE A 30 -15.75 -5.12 -1.04
C PHE A 30 -15.26 -5.82 0.25
N TYR A 31 -15.72 -7.05 0.51
CA TYR A 31 -15.27 -7.81 1.68
C TYR A 31 -13.80 -8.26 1.58
N ALA A 32 -13.36 -8.59 0.36
CA ALA A 32 -11.95 -8.87 0.09
C ALA A 32 -11.10 -7.61 0.33
N TYR A 33 -11.56 -6.45 -0.16
CA TYR A 33 -10.95 -5.15 0.13
C TYR A 33 -10.87 -4.86 1.62
N LEU A 34 -11.97 -4.98 2.38
CA LEU A 34 -11.99 -4.74 3.81
C LEU A 34 -10.95 -5.60 4.53
N THR A 35 -10.91 -6.89 4.21
CA THR A 35 -9.95 -7.83 4.81
C THR A 35 -8.51 -7.41 4.53
N THR A 36 -8.17 -7.08 3.28
CA THR A 36 -6.82 -6.64 2.95
C THR A 36 -6.47 -5.26 3.50
N TRP A 37 -7.46 -4.38 3.63
CA TRP A 37 -7.29 -3.07 4.25
C TRP A 37 -6.96 -3.23 5.75
N PHE A 38 -7.72 -4.06 6.47
CA PHE A 38 -7.47 -4.33 7.89
C PHE A 38 -6.09 -4.96 8.11
N LEU A 39 -5.71 -5.93 7.28
CA LEU A 39 -4.39 -6.54 7.34
C LEU A 39 -3.30 -5.51 7.06
N ALA A 40 -3.46 -4.66 6.04
CA ALA A 40 -2.49 -3.62 5.72
C ALA A 40 -2.32 -2.61 6.85
N VAL A 41 -3.41 -2.18 7.50
CA VAL A 41 -3.35 -1.27 8.65
C VAL A 41 -2.76 -1.94 9.89
N ALA A 42 -3.15 -3.18 10.19
CA ALA A 42 -2.58 -3.93 11.32
C ALA A 42 -1.06 -4.09 11.15
N VAL A 43 -0.62 -4.44 9.95
CA VAL A 43 0.78 -4.55 9.60
C VAL A 43 1.50 -3.20 9.69
N ASP A 44 0.91 -2.11 9.21
CA ASP A 44 1.51 -0.77 9.36
C ASP A 44 1.63 -0.36 10.83
N ILE A 45 0.63 -0.64 11.67
CA ILE A 45 0.67 -0.33 13.11
C ILE A 45 1.77 -1.14 13.81
N LEU A 46 1.89 -2.44 13.51
CA LEU A 46 2.84 -3.33 14.18
C LEU A 46 4.28 -3.11 13.71
N PHE A 47 4.50 -2.92 12.41
CA PHE A 47 5.84 -2.90 11.82
C PHE A 47 6.28 -1.50 11.35
N GLY A 48 5.35 -0.56 11.16
CA GLY A 48 5.61 0.78 10.62
C GLY A 48 6.10 0.79 9.16
N VAL A 49 6.11 -0.38 8.50
CA VAL A 49 6.53 -0.59 7.11
C VAL A 49 5.76 -1.78 6.52
N CYS A 50 5.57 -1.78 5.20
CA CYS A 50 5.02 -2.94 4.51
C CYS A 50 6.07 -4.08 4.43
N PRO A 51 5.79 -5.29 4.94
CA PRO A 51 6.73 -6.42 4.97
C PRO A 51 7.08 -6.89 3.56
N LEU A 52 6.15 -6.81 2.60
CA LEU A 52 6.44 -7.14 1.20
C LEU A 52 7.48 -6.19 0.62
N THR A 53 7.40 -4.90 0.95
CA THR A 53 8.41 -3.91 0.57
C THR A 53 9.76 -4.23 1.20
N GLN A 54 9.80 -4.55 2.48
CA GLN A 54 11.05 -4.91 3.17
C GLN A 54 11.67 -6.21 2.60
N MET A 55 10.84 -7.19 2.30
CA MET A 55 11.25 -8.45 1.67
C MET A 55 11.84 -8.22 0.28
N GLU A 56 11.16 -7.43 -0.57
CA GLU A 56 11.68 -7.05 -1.88
C GLU A 56 13.04 -6.37 -1.77
N PHE A 57 13.19 -5.42 -0.84
CA PHE A 57 14.46 -4.73 -0.61
C PHE A 57 15.57 -5.68 -0.18
N ASN A 58 15.29 -6.60 0.74
CA ASN A 58 16.27 -7.57 1.19
C ASN A 58 16.74 -8.49 0.06
N ILE A 59 15.85 -8.88 -0.86
CA ILE A 59 16.21 -9.69 -2.03
C ILE A 59 17.05 -8.87 -3.01
N ARG A 60 16.65 -7.62 -3.31
CA ARG A 60 17.38 -6.76 -4.25
C ARG A 60 18.76 -6.37 -3.74
N LYS A 61 18.90 -6.11 -2.43
CA LYS A 61 20.19 -5.83 -1.79
C LYS A 61 21.14 -7.03 -1.83
N LYS A 62 20.61 -8.26 -1.81
CA LYS A 62 21.42 -9.47 -2.00
C LYS A 62 21.92 -9.64 -3.43
N LEU A 63 21.17 -9.14 -4.42
CA LEU A 63 21.53 -9.21 -5.84
C LEU A 63 22.47 -8.06 -6.24
N ASP A 64 22.30 -6.88 -5.66
CA ASP A 64 23.10 -5.69 -5.90
C ASP A 64 23.35 -4.95 -4.57
N PRO A 65 24.52 -5.17 -3.93
CA PRO A 65 24.85 -4.55 -2.65
C PRO A 65 25.13 -3.05 -2.73
N GLU A 66 25.50 -2.53 -3.92
CA GLU A 66 25.88 -1.13 -4.12
C GLU A 66 24.67 -0.23 -4.40
N ALA A 67 23.55 -0.84 -4.80
CA ALA A 67 22.32 -0.10 -5.06
C ALA A 67 21.77 0.58 -3.80
N LYS A 68 21.72 1.92 -3.84
CA LYS A 68 21.07 2.76 -2.83
C LYS A 68 19.55 2.65 -3.00
N PHE A 69 18.91 1.82 -2.18
CA PHE A 69 17.45 1.68 -2.16
C PHE A 69 16.81 2.61 -1.12
N GLU A 70 15.68 3.23 -1.47
CA GLU A 70 14.90 4.04 -0.52
C GLU A 70 13.92 3.17 0.25
N LYS A 71 13.56 3.53 1.50
CA LYS A 71 12.65 2.73 2.35
C LYS A 71 11.24 2.52 1.79
N SER A 72 10.81 3.26 0.76
CA SER A 72 9.53 3.07 0.09
C SER A 72 9.74 2.57 -1.34
N CYS A 73 9.20 1.38 -1.63
CA CYS A 73 9.32 0.73 -2.93
C CYS A 73 8.72 1.59 -4.05
N MET A 74 7.48 2.09 -3.88
CA MET A 74 6.87 2.97 -4.88
C MET A 74 7.67 4.25 -5.09
N VAL A 75 8.17 4.89 -4.02
CA VAL A 75 8.95 6.12 -4.16
C VAL A 75 10.26 5.85 -4.90
N HIS A 76 10.93 4.73 -4.60
CA HIS A 76 12.13 4.30 -5.32
C HIS A 76 11.85 4.12 -6.82
N TYR A 77 10.78 3.41 -7.19
CA TYR A 77 10.44 3.20 -8.60
C TYR A 77 9.97 4.46 -9.32
N ILE A 78 9.17 5.30 -8.67
CA ILE A 78 8.73 6.58 -9.24
C ILE A 78 9.92 7.50 -9.48
N ARG A 79 10.87 7.57 -8.53
CA ARG A 79 12.08 8.38 -8.67
C ARG A 79 12.99 7.84 -9.76
N LYS A 80 13.22 6.52 -9.78
CA LYS A 80 13.98 5.85 -10.84
C LYS A 80 13.37 6.11 -12.22
N TRP A 81 12.04 6.01 -12.34
CA TRP A 81 11.33 6.33 -13.59
C TRP A 81 11.46 7.80 -13.99
N ARG A 82 11.47 8.71 -13.02
CA ARG A 82 11.72 10.14 -13.23
C ARG A 82 13.21 10.51 -13.41
N GLY A 83 14.12 9.54 -13.45
CA GLY A 83 15.57 9.79 -13.56
C GLY A 83 16.18 10.47 -12.32
N LEU A 84 15.49 10.47 -11.18
CA LEU A 84 15.95 11.09 -9.94
C LEU A 84 16.86 10.14 -9.17
N ALA A 85 17.96 10.67 -8.61
CA ALA A 85 18.87 9.91 -7.76
C ALA A 85 18.15 9.38 -6.49
N PRO A 86 18.60 8.25 -5.90
CA PRO A 86 18.07 7.78 -4.62
C PRO A 86 18.30 8.81 -3.51
N ARG A 87 17.30 9.00 -2.64
CA ARG A 87 17.41 9.83 -1.44
C ARG A 87 18.52 9.27 -0.55
N SER A 88 19.45 10.12 -0.11
CA SER A 88 20.53 9.66 0.78
C SER A 88 19.92 9.12 2.09
N PRO A 89 20.50 8.06 2.67
CA PRO A 89 20.06 7.54 3.97
C PRO A 89 20.33 8.53 5.12
N GLU A 90 21.07 9.61 4.86
CA GLU A 90 21.59 10.56 5.85
C GLU A 90 20.53 11.55 6.37
N SER A 91 19.34 11.62 5.76
CA SER A 91 18.24 12.45 6.28
C SER A 91 17.36 11.75 7.33
N ASP A 92 17.81 10.64 7.93
CA ASP A 92 17.09 9.84 8.92
C ASP A 92 17.08 10.53 10.31
N ALA A 93 16.58 11.78 10.38
CA ALA A 93 16.12 12.33 11.65
C ALA A 93 15.08 11.36 12.26
N PRO A 94 15.03 11.20 13.60
CA PRO A 94 14.07 10.32 14.24
C PRO A 94 12.65 10.74 13.85
N LYS A 95 11.99 9.90 13.05
CA LYS A 95 10.63 10.18 12.60
C LYS A 95 9.67 10.08 13.77
N THR A 96 8.82 11.09 13.92
CA THR A 96 7.73 11.05 14.91
C THR A 96 6.74 9.93 14.57
N TRP A 97 5.97 9.48 15.57
CA TRP A 97 4.97 8.42 15.37
C TRP A 97 4.00 8.74 14.22
N ARG A 98 3.55 10.01 14.12
CA ARG A 98 2.71 10.49 13.02
C ARG A 98 3.36 10.38 11.64
N GLN A 99 4.68 10.59 11.55
CA GLN A 99 5.41 10.46 10.30
C GLN A 99 5.64 9.00 9.89
N LYS A 100 5.70 8.08 10.85
CA LYS A 100 5.81 6.64 10.59
C LYS A 100 4.49 6.06 10.08
N HIS A 101 3.39 6.41 10.73
CA HIS A 101 2.05 5.90 10.40
C HIS A 101 1.23 6.89 9.55
N SER A 102 1.89 7.72 8.74
CA SER A 102 1.23 8.72 7.90
C SER A 102 0.22 8.10 6.94
N ILE A 103 0.44 6.85 6.53
CA ILE A 103 -0.47 6.11 5.66
C ILE A 103 -1.81 5.78 6.35
N VAL A 104 -1.82 5.52 7.66
CA VAL A 104 -3.06 5.26 8.42
C VAL A 104 -3.99 6.48 8.37
N PHE A 105 -3.42 7.68 8.46
CA PHE A 105 -4.18 8.94 8.35
C PHE A 105 -4.80 9.16 6.97
N ILE A 106 -4.29 8.50 5.92
CA ILE A 106 -4.88 8.52 4.58
C ILE A 106 -5.90 7.38 4.43
N MET A 107 -5.55 6.19 4.93
CA MET A 107 -6.36 4.99 4.80
C MET A 107 -7.69 5.07 5.56
N VAL A 108 -7.69 5.65 6.77
CA VAL A 108 -8.91 5.75 7.60
C VAL A 108 -9.98 6.65 6.96
N PRO A 109 -9.69 7.89 6.51
CA PRO A 109 -10.66 8.69 5.77
C PRO A 109 -11.15 8.01 4.49
N LEU A 110 -10.26 7.34 3.74
CA LEU A 110 -10.64 6.60 2.54
C LEU A 110 -11.64 5.48 2.84
N LEU A 111 -11.45 4.75 3.95
CA LEU A 111 -12.40 3.74 4.40
C LEU A 111 -13.76 4.36 4.76
N VAL A 112 -13.79 5.48 5.48
CA VAL A 112 -15.03 6.19 5.83
C VAL A 112 -15.78 6.62 4.57
N VAL A 113 -15.08 7.23 3.61
CA VAL A 113 -15.67 7.61 2.31
C VAL A 113 -16.18 6.38 1.56
N SER A 114 -15.44 5.27 1.59
CA SER A 114 -15.88 4.00 1.00
C SER A 114 -17.19 3.51 1.60
N LEU A 115 -17.29 3.49 2.94
CA LEU A 115 -18.48 3.02 3.64
C LEU A 115 -19.68 3.89 3.32
N ILE A 116 -19.52 5.22 3.31
CA ILE A 116 -20.58 6.16 2.92
C ILE A 116 -21.02 5.89 1.48
N TRP A 117 -20.07 5.76 0.55
CA TRP A 117 -20.35 5.45 -0.85
C TRP A 117 -21.14 4.15 -1.01
N GLN A 118 -20.70 3.08 -0.34
CA GLN A 118 -21.35 1.78 -0.37
C GLN A 118 -22.79 1.87 0.17
N THR A 119 -23.00 2.57 1.30
CA THR A 119 -24.35 2.75 1.86
C THR A 119 -25.25 3.58 0.95
N LEU A 120 -24.72 4.59 0.26
CA LEU A 120 -25.51 5.43 -0.64
C LEU A 120 -25.88 4.69 -1.93
N VAL A 121 -24.99 3.85 -2.46
CA VAL A 121 -25.23 3.10 -3.69
C VAL A 121 -26.07 1.85 -3.44
N TYR A 122 -25.65 0.97 -2.52
CA TYR A 122 -26.40 -0.27 -2.21
C TYR A 122 -27.65 -0.01 -1.37
N GLY A 123 -27.61 0.95 -0.45
CA GLY A 123 -28.79 1.29 0.35
C GLY A 123 -29.92 1.82 -0.53
N ARG A 124 -29.59 2.54 -1.60
CA ARG A 124 -30.57 3.00 -2.59
C ARG A 124 -31.30 1.82 -3.25
N ASP A 125 -30.58 0.77 -3.63
CA ASP A 125 -31.18 -0.40 -4.28
C ASP A 125 -32.12 -1.17 -3.34
N ILE A 126 -31.82 -1.23 -2.03
CA ILE A 126 -32.73 -1.86 -1.04
C ILE A 126 -34.05 -1.09 -0.92
N PHE A 127 -34.03 0.24 -0.97
CA PHE A 127 -35.22 1.08 -0.85
C PHE A 127 -36.10 1.11 -2.12
N TYR A 128 -35.59 0.72 -3.29
CA TYR A 128 -36.40 0.64 -4.52
C TYR A 128 -37.10 -0.72 -4.70
N PHE A 129 -36.75 -1.72 -3.91
CA PHE A 129 -37.37 -3.06 -3.93
C PHE A 129 -38.21 -3.38 -2.66
N ALA A 130 -38.37 -2.41 -1.75
CA ALA A 130 -39.25 -2.47 -0.59
C ALA A 130 -40.48 -1.58 -0.81
#